data_AF-A0A920P9R2-F1
#
_entry.id   AF-A0A920P9R2-F1
#
_cell.length_a   1.000
_cell.length_b   1.000
_cell.length_c   1.000
_cell.angle_alpha   90.00
_cell.angle_beta   90.00
_cell.angle_gamma   90.00
#
_symmetry.space_group_name_H-M   'P 1'
#
loop_
_entity.id
_entity.type
_entity.pdbx_description
1 polymer ?
#
loop_
_entity_poly.entity_id
_entity_poly.type
_entity_poly.pdbx_seq_one_letter_code
_entity_poly.pdbx_strand_id
1 'polypeptide(L)' 'MDTLHLRNSNTMAYTTRRPLGVVALITPWNFPMAIPAWKLAPALICGNTIVLKPASGTPLSAVKLVEIFEEAGLPAGSQI' A
#
# COMPACT_ATOMS: atom_id res chain seq x y z
N MET A 1 11.68 -10.58 11.63
CA MET A 1 12.97 -10.11 12.16
C MET A 1 13.99 -11.06 11.60
N ASP A 2 14.84 -10.59 10.70
CA ASP A 2 15.93 -11.42 10.17
C ASP A 2 17.15 -11.12 11.05
N THR A 3 17.57 -12.08 11.86
CA THR A 3 18.76 -11.96 12.72
C THR A 3 20.00 -12.33 11.90
N LEU A 4 20.96 -11.42 11.84
CA LEU A 4 22.21 -11.65 11.11
C LEU A 4 23.20 -12.35 12.05
N HIS A 5 23.82 -13.42 11.56
CA HIS A 5 24.84 -14.13 12.31
C HIS A 5 26.10 -13.25 12.38
N LEU A 6 26.36 -12.67 13.54
CA LEU A 6 27.52 -11.83 13.77
C LEU A 6 28.72 -12.66 14.21
N ARG A 7 29.91 -12.21 13.83
CA ARG A 7 31.19 -12.87 14.15
C ARG A 7 31.53 -12.83 15.65
N ASN A 8 30.85 -11.99 16.42
CA ASN A 8 30.99 -11.86 17.87
C ASN A 8 29.72 -12.36 18.56
N SER A 9 29.85 -13.37 19.43
CA SER A 9 28.73 -14.08 20.07
C SER A 9 27.93 -13.23 21.07
N ASN A 10 28.46 -12.07 21.47
CA ASN A 10 27.82 -11.17 22.44
C ASN A 10 27.07 -9.98 21.80
N THR A 11 26.87 -9.97 20.48
CA THR A 11 26.15 -8.90 19.78
C THR A 11 25.04 -9.48 18.93
N MET A 12 23.85 -8.89 18.99
CA MET A 12 22.70 -9.26 18.17
C MET A 12 22.42 -8.14 17.15
N ALA A 13 22.40 -8.47 15.87
CA ALA A 13 21.92 -7.59 14.80
C ALA A 13 20.65 -8.16 14.18
N TYR A 14 19.66 -7.31 13.95
CA TYR A 14 18.42 -7.65 13.28
C TYR A 14 17.93 -6.51 12.39
N THR A 15 17.12 -6.83 11.39
CA THR A 15 16.42 -5.83 10.56
C THR A 15 14.93 -5.78 10.89
N THR A 16 14.36 -4.59 10.75
CA THR A 16 12.91 -4.36 10.87
C THR A 16 12.40 -3.67 9.62
N ARG A 17 11.23 -4.08 9.13
CA ARG A 17 10.53 -3.42 8.03
C ARG A 17 9.58 -2.39 8.64
N ARG A 18 9.63 -1.16 8.14
CA ARG A 18 8.74 -0.07 8.56
C ARG A 18 7.96 0.43 7.33
N PRO A 19 6.75 0.98 7.52
CA PRO A 19 6.03 1.64 6.44
C PRO A 19 6.89 2.75 5.83
N LEU A 20 6.70 3.01 4.53
CA LEU A 20 7.35 4.13 3.84
C LEU A 20 6.67 5.46 4.17
N GLY A 21 5.42 5.44 4.63
CA GLY A 21 4.63 6.63 4.90
C GLY A 21 3.59 6.85 3.81
N VAL A 22 3.62 8.01 3.16
CA VAL A 22 2.71 8.36 2.06
C VAL A 22 3.28 7.88 0.73
N VAL A 23 2.50 7.13 -0.05
CA VAL A 23 2.90 6.59 -1.35
C VAL A 23 1.88 6.93 -2.44
N ALA A 24 2.36 7.18 -3.66
CA ALA A 24 1.50 7.46 -4.82
C ALA A 24 1.32 6.22 -5.70
N LEU A 25 0.07 5.91 -6.06
CA LEU A 25 -0.26 4.80 -6.95
C LEU A 25 -0.83 5.33 -8.27
N ILE A 26 -0.03 5.27 -9.33
CA ILE A 26 -0.47 5.56 -10.70
C ILE A 26 -0.85 4.26 -11.39
N THR A 27 -2.06 4.17 -11.93
CA THR A 27 -2.60 2.92 -12.50
C THR A 27 -3.16 3.08 -13.92
N PRO A 28 -2.93 2.12 -14.82
CA PRO A 28 -3.37 2.16 -16.21
C PRO A 28 -4.86 1.81 -16.40
N TRP A 29 -5.34 1.97 -17.62
CA TRP A 29 -6.76 1.84 -18.00
C TRP A 29 -7.22 0.42 -18.32
N ASN A 30 -6.29 -0.52 -18.58
CA ASN A 30 -6.61 -1.86 -19.09
C ASN A 30 -7.26 -2.78 -18.06
N PHE A 31 -6.95 -2.61 -16.76
CA PHE A 31 -7.63 -3.30 -15.67
C PHE A 31 -7.94 -2.32 -14.53
N PRO A 32 -8.97 -1.48 -14.70
CA PRO A 32 -9.17 -0.28 -13.89
C PRO A 32 -9.70 -0.56 -12.47
N MET A 33 -10.09 -1.81 -12.17
CA MET A 33 -10.31 -2.26 -10.78
C MET A 33 -9.16 -3.12 -10.26
N ALA A 34 -8.72 -4.11 -11.03
CA ALA A 34 -7.77 -5.11 -10.54
C ALA A 34 -6.38 -4.52 -10.26
N ILE A 35 -5.83 -3.69 -11.16
CA ILE A 35 -4.48 -3.13 -10.96
C ILE A 35 -4.43 -2.17 -9.76
N PRO A 36 -5.38 -1.24 -9.58
CA PRO A 36 -5.49 -0.48 -8.33
C PRO A 36 -5.57 -1.37 -7.10
N ALA A 37 -6.45 -2.37 -7.10
CA ALA A 37 -6.62 -3.26 -5.95
C ALA A 37 -5.32 -4.02 -5.59
N TRP A 38 -4.61 -4.56 -6.59
CA TRP A 38 -3.33 -5.26 -6.38
C TRP A 38 -2.23 -4.37 -5.84
N LYS A 39 -2.29 -3.06 -6.07
CA LYS A 39 -1.32 -2.09 -5.53
C LYS A 39 -1.74 -1.55 -4.17
N LEU A 40 -3.05 -1.30 -3.98
CA LEU A 40 -3.64 -0.82 -2.72
C LEU A 40 -3.44 -1.85 -1.61
N ALA A 41 -3.80 -3.11 -1.85
CA ALA A 41 -3.76 -4.16 -0.83
C ALA A 41 -2.39 -4.29 -0.12
N PRO A 42 -1.26 -4.49 -0.82
CA PRO A 42 0.03 -4.59 -0.16
C PRO A 42 0.47 -3.26 0.47
N ALA A 43 0.15 -2.11 -0.12
CA ALA A 43 0.51 -0.81 0.45
C ALA A 43 -0.21 -0.55 1.78
N LEU A 44 -1.51 -0.86 1.87
CA LEU A 44 -2.29 -0.77 3.09
C LEU A 44 -1.83 -1.76 4.16
N ILE A 45 -1.60 -3.03 3.79
CA ILE A 45 -1.11 -4.07 4.72
C ILE A 45 0.26 -3.70 5.30
N CYS A 46 1.12 -3.06 4.51
CA CYS A 46 2.40 -2.55 4.99
C CYS A 46 2.28 -1.27 5.84
N GLY A 47 1.08 -0.74 6.07
CA GLY A 47 0.82 0.43 6.92
C GLY A 47 1.11 1.76 6.24
N ASN A 48 1.01 1.85 4.91
CA ASN A 48 1.20 3.09 4.18
C ASN A 48 -0.12 3.85 4.00
N THR A 49 -0.03 5.17 3.94
CA THR A 49 -1.09 6.06 3.43
C THR A 49 -0.91 6.20 1.92
N ILE A 50 -2.02 6.23 1.18
CA ILE A 50 -1.99 6.11 -0.28
C ILE A 50 -2.63 7.34 -0.92
N VAL A 51 -2.01 7.85 -1.99
CA VAL A 51 -2.62 8.79 -2.94
C VAL A 51 -2.85 8.05 -4.25
N LEU A 52 -4.11 7.88 -4.65
CA LEU A 52 -4.47 7.10 -5.84
C LEU A 52 -4.69 8.01 -7.05
N LYS A 53 -3.91 7.78 -8.12
CA LYS A 53 -4.06 8.47 -9.41
C LYS A 53 -4.45 7.47 -10.51
N PRO A 54 -5.75 7.23 -10.74
CA PRO A 54 -6.20 6.30 -11.77
C PRO A 54 -6.10 6.91 -13.17
N ALA A 55 -6.15 6.05 -14.18
CA ALA A 55 -6.17 6.47 -15.57
C ALA A 55 -7.42 7.31 -15.88
N SER A 56 -7.25 8.41 -16.62
CA SER A 56 -8.33 9.34 -16.95
C SER A 56 -9.43 8.74 -17.84
N GLY A 57 -9.16 7.63 -18.55
CA GLY A 57 -10.15 6.98 -19.41
C GLY A 57 -11.17 6.11 -18.65
N THR A 58 -10.82 5.67 -17.42
CA THR A 58 -11.66 4.78 -16.60
C THR A 58 -11.61 5.12 -15.10
N PRO A 59 -11.82 6.39 -14.70
CA PRO A 59 -11.61 6.82 -13.32
C PRO A 59 -12.67 6.28 -12.34
N LEU A 60 -13.90 6.05 -12.80
CA LEU A 60 -15.03 5.67 -11.93
C LEU A 60 -14.83 4.32 -11.23
N SER A 61 -14.15 3.37 -11.88
CA SER A 61 -13.80 2.08 -11.27
C SER A 61 -12.92 2.23 -10.03
N ALA A 62 -11.96 3.16 -10.08
CA ALA A 62 -11.09 3.45 -8.96
C ALA A 62 -11.82 4.22 -7.85
N VAL A 63 -12.74 5.14 -8.21
CA VAL A 63 -13.59 5.82 -7.23
C VAL A 63 -14.45 4.82 -6.46
N LYS A 64 -15.12 3.89 -7.16
CA LYS A 64 -15.91 2.84 -6.51
C LYS A 64 -15.08 1.94 -5.61
N LEU A 65 -13.84 1.65 -6.00
CA LEU A 65 -12.93 0.88 -5.15
C LEU A 65 -12.61 1.62 -3.83
N VAL A 66 -12.38 2.94 -3.90
CA VAL A 66 -12.14 3.78 -2.71
C VAL A 66 -13.37 3.82 -1.82
N GLU A 67 -14.57 4.01 -2.37
CA GLU A 67 -15.83 3.99 -1.60
C GLU A 67 -16.03 2.66 -0.85
N ILE A 68 -15.78 1.53 -1.50
CA ILE A 68 -15.85 0.20 -0.86
C ILE A 68 -14.87 0.09 0.32
N PHE A 69 -13.68 0.65 0.18
CA PHE A 69 -12.67 0.64 1.23
C PHE A 69 -13.05 1.55 2.41
N GLU A 70 -13.69 2.68 2.15
CA GLU A 70 -14.27 3.54 3.19
C GLU A 70 -15.39 2.82 3.94
N GLU A 71 -16.31 2.18 3.21
CA GLU A 71 -17.39 1.37 3.79
C GLU A 71 -16.86 0.18 4.63
N ALA A 72 -15.72 -0.38 4.24
CA ALA A 72 -15.04 -1.45 4.98
C ALA A 72 -14.38 -0.98 6.29
N GLY A 73 -14.39 0.33 6.59
CA GLY A 73 -13.90 0.89 7.85
C GLY A 73 -12.41 1.18 7.88
N LEU A 74 -11.77 1.44 6.74
CA LEU A 74 -10.38 1.90 6.71
C LEU A 74 -10.24 3.25 7.45
N PRO A 75 -9.14 3.47 8.21
CA PRO A 75 -8.91 4.74 8.88
C PRO A 75 -8.92 5.91 7.89
N ALA A 76 -9.55 7.02 8.29
CA ALA A 76 -9.55 8.24 7.48
C ALA A 76 -8.11 8.65 7.10
N GLY A 77 -7.89 8.95 5.82
CA GLY A 77 -6.57 9.28 5.29
C GLY A 77 -5.68 8.08 4.95
N SER A 78 -6.18 6.85 4.99
CA SER A 78 -5.44 5.68 4.45
C SER A 78 -5.42 5.65 2.92
N GLN A 79 -6.41 6.28 2.28
CA GLN A 79 -6.48 6.55 0.85
C GLN A 79 -6.97 7.99 0.60
N ILE A 80 -6.41 8.65 -0.42
CA ILE A 80 -6.74 10.02 -0.87
C ILE A 80 -6.77 10.05 -2.40
#